data_AF-A0A165P4M8-F1
#
_entry.id   AF-A0A165P4M8-F1
#
_cell.length_a   1.000
_cell.length_b   1.000
_cell.length_c   1.000
_cell.angle_alpha   90.00
_cell.angle_beta   90.00
_cell.angle_gamma   90.00
#
_symmetry.space_group_name_H-M   'P 1'
#
loop_
_entity.id
_entity.type
_entity.pdbx_description
1 polymer ?
#
loop_
_entity_poly.entity_id
_entity_poly.type
_entity_poly.pdbx_seq_one_letter_code
_entity_poly.pdbx_strand_id
1 'polypeptide(L)'
;MHAVRSLSLAFLAVATYVSAGPLAKRAVAYYDPNDNGGSMLTNAGNGLGEPLNVIISGLSSPDVLTYDGSINYARAIGFSTECLGIHLGGPQSANLGDGNGWVNQTVEIREDYGDASVGTCLESAAGGDHFRIFVQNGTEADSGALFLAVSYEEDASEDHDIEPDGYDIGRDDLVSWALGTTSYGGVTYSTTAENITGLLSAGSSGINHDISIDGIVTLLTVTIQ
;
A
#
# COMPACT_ATOMS: atom_id res chain seq x y z
N MET A 1 77.23 -10.68 47.80
CA MET A 1 75.76 -10.63 47.82
C MET A 1 75.32 -9.72 46.68
N HIS A 2 74.84 -10.27 45.56
CA HIS A 2 74.35 -9.49 44.42
C HIS A 2 72.88 -9.85 44.18
N ALA A 3 72.01 -8.85 44.27
CA ALA A 3 70.58 -8.98 44.06
C ALA A 3 70.26 -8.78 42.58
N VAL A 4 69.61 -9.77 41.96
CA VAL A 4 69.06 -9.68 40.61
C VAL A 4 67.64 -9.11 40.72
N ARG A 5 67.37 -7.97 40.06
CA ARG A 5 66.03 -7.40 39.92
C ARG A 5 65.42 -7.91 38.61
N SER A 6 64.38 -8.71 38.71
CA SER A 6 63.55 -9.12 37.57
C SER A 6 62.53 -8.03 37.25
N LEU A 7 62.50 -7.58 35.98
CA LEU A 7 61.54 -6.62 35.47
C LEU A 7 60.41 -7.39 34.77
N SER A 8 59.22 -7.44 35.37
CA SER A 8 58.05 -8.07 34.76
C SER A 8 57.36 -7.07 33.83
N LEU A 9 57.32 -7.37 32.52
CA LEU A 9 56.55 -6.61 31.54
C LEU A 9 55.11 -7.16 31.53
N ALA A 10 54.14 -6.34 31.95
CA ALA A 10 52.73 -6.66 31.82
C ALA A 10 52.24 -6.28 30.41
N PHE A 11 51.88 -7.27 29.60
CA PHE A 11 51.17 -7.05 28.33
C PHE A 11 49.69 -6.80 28.61
N LEU A 12 49.21 -5.60 28.33
CA LEU A 12 47.78 -5.26 28.34
C LEU A 12 47.18 -5.70 27.01
N ALA A 13 46.34 -6.73 27.01
CA ALA A 13 45.55 -7.11 25.86
C ALA A 13 44.37 -6.13 25.73
N VAL A 14 44.39 -5.29 24.70
CA VAL A 14 43.27 -4.40 24.36
C VAL A 14 42.27 -5.20 23.53
N ALA A 15 41.15 -5.59 24.14
CA ALA A 15 40.03 -6.19 23.41
C ALA A 15 39.28 -5.08 22.65
N THR A 16 39.38 -5.09 21.32
CA THR A 16 38.57 -4.23 20.45
C THR A 16 37.16 -4.80 20.36
N TYR A 17 36.20 -4.18 21.02
CA TYR A 17 34.78 -4.47 20.83
C TYR A 17 34.34 -3.89 19.47
N VAL A 18 34.17 -4.77 18.48
CA VAL A 18 33.50 -4.40 17.22
C VAL A 18 32.00 -4.42 17.51
N SER A 19 31.38 -3.24 17.59
CA SER A 19 29.93 -3.12 17.62
C SER A 19 29.40 -3.46 16.23
N ALA A 20 28.75 -4.62 16.09
CA ALA A 20 27.90 -4.88 14.95
C ALA A 20 26.72 -3.90 15.05
N GLY A 21 26.63 -2.95 14.12
CA GLY A 21 25.43 -2.13 13.98
C GLY A 21 24.22 -3.03 13.72
N PRO A 22 23.00 -2.59 14.07
CA PRO A 22 21.80 -3.35 13.75
C PRO A 22 21.78 -3.63 12.24
N LEU A 23 21.52 -4.88 11.87
CA LEU A 23 21.28 -5.27 10.48
C LEU A 23 20.07 -4.49 9.99
N ALA A 24 20.29 -3.42 9.24
CA ALA A 24 19.22 -2.75 8.52
C ALA A 24 18.65 -3.76 7.51
N LYS A 25 17.37 -4.10 7.68
CA LYS A 25 16.63 -4.90 6.70
C LYS A 25 16.74 -4.17 5.35
N ARG A 26 17.14 -4.89 4.30
CA ARG A 26 17.14 -4.30 2.95
C ARG A 26 15.70 -4.03 2.57
N ALA A 27 15.37 -2.76 2.30
CA ALA A 27 14.08 -2.38 1.77
C ALA A 27 13.88 -3.04 0.39
N VAL A 28 12.67 -3.52 0.13
CA VAL A 28 12.24 -4.10 -1.15
C VAL A 28 10.95 -3.41 -1.58
N ALA A 29 10.62 -3.46 -2.87
CA ALA A 29 9.42 -2.79 -3.37
C ALA A 29 8.14 -3.45 -2.86
N TYR A 30 8.07 -4.78 -2.95
CA TYR A 30 7.00 -5.62 -2.41
C TYR A 30 7.47 -7.08 -2.50
N TYR A 31 6.77 -8.00 -1.85
CA TYR A 31 6.82 -9.44 -2.11
C TYR A 31 5.54 -9.88 -2.82
N ASP A 32 5.62 -10.79 -3.79
CA ASP A 32 4.43 -11.33 -4.45
C ASP A 32 3.60 -12.17 -3.45
N PRO A 33 2.33 -11.80 -3.16
CA PRO A 33 1.48 -12.58 -2.26
C PRO A 33 1.33 -14.05 -2.68
N ASN A 34 1.37 -14.34 -3.98
CA ASN A 34 1.15 -15.69 -4.51
C ASN A 34 2.28 -16.66 -4.13
N ASP A 35 3.50 -16.15 -3.87
CA ASP A 35 4.66 -16.97 -3.53
C ASP A 35 4.50 -17.70 -2.18
N ASN A 36 3.67 -17.17 -1.28
CA ASN A 36 3.53 -17.64 0.10
C ASN A 36 2.07 -17.93 0.50
N GLY A 37 1.23 -18.32 -0.47
CA GLY A 37 -0.16 -18.72 -0.20
C GLY A 37 -1.13 -17.57 0.12
N GLY A 38 -0.72 -16.33 -0.18
CA GLY A 38 -1.61 -15.18 -0.30
C GLY A 38 -2.20 -15.06 -1.70
N SER A 39 -2.84 -13.93 -1.97
CA SER A 39 -3.42 -13.61 -3.28
C SER A 39 -3.38 -12.12 -3.57
N MET A 40 -3.36 -11.77 -4.86
CA MET A 40 -3.60 -10.41 -5.36
C MET A 40 -5.08 -10.03 -5.41
N LEU A 41 -5.93 -10.78 -4.71
CA LEU A 41 -7.36 -10.53 -4.57
C LEU A 41 -7.70 -10.37 -3.09
N THR A 42 -8.60 -9.45 -2.78
CA THR A 42 -9.28 -9.39 -1.49
C THR A 42 -10.29 -10.53 -1.36
N ASN A 43 -10.94 -10.62 -0.20
CA ASN A 43 -12.15 -11.39 0.01
C ASN A 43 -13.31 -10.43 0.23
N ALA A 44 -14.21 -10.34 -0.76
CA ALA A 44 -15.40 -9.50 -0.74
C ALA A 44 -16.59 -10.15 0.01
N GLY A 45 -16.39 -11.32 0.63
CA GLY A 45 -17.41 -12.01 1.44
C GLY A 45 -18.42 -12.84 0.65
N ASN A 46 -18.33 -12.84 -0.68
CA ASN A 46 -19.20 -13.59 -1.59
C ASN A 46 -18.48 -14.74 -2.33
N GLY A 47 -17.21 -15.01 -1.97
CA GLY A 47 -16.37 -16.00 -2.63
C GLY A 47 -15.59 -15.46 -3.84
N LEU A 48 -15.71 -14.17 -4.13
CA LEU A 48 -14.92 -13.42 -5.11
C LEU A 48 -14.09 -12.35 -4.39
N GLY A 49 -13.22 -11.68 -5.14
CA GLY A 49 -12.34 -10.63 -4.62
C GLY A 49 -12.21 -9.43 -5.53
N GLU A 50 -11.89 -8.29 -4.93
CA GLU A 50 -11.43 -7.10 -5.65
C GLU A 50 -9.92 -7.22 -5.93
N PRO A 51 -9.46 -6.77 -7.10
CA PRO A 51 -8.05 -6.83 -7.45
C PRO A 51 -7.23 -5.83 -6.64
N LEU A 52 -6.13 -6.29 -6.06
CA LEU A 52 -5.08 -5.43 -5.50
C LEU A 52 -4.23 -4.86 -6.65
N ASN A 53 -4.82 -3.97 -7.44
CA ASN A 53 -4.34 -3.49 -8.74
C ASN A 53 -3.37 -2.29 -8.65
N VAL A 54 -3.12 -1.74 -7.46
CA VAL A 54 -2.06 -0.74 -7.22
C VAL A 54 -1.23 -1.11 -5.99
N ILE A 55 0.08 -0.89 -6.05
CA ILE A 55 1.01 -1.09 -4.93
C ILE A 55 1.77 0.21 -4.67
N ILE A 56 1.73 0.76 -3.46
CA ILE A 56 2.70 1.76 -3.01
C ILE A 56 3.93 1.01 -2.48
N SER A 57 5.02 1.14 -3.21
CA SER A 57 6.29 0.46 -2.99
C SER A 57 6.84 0.67 -1.58
N GLY A 58 7.34 -0.40 -0.95
CA GLY A 58 8.15 -0.35 0.28
C GLY A 58 9.46 0.42 0.14
N LEU A 59 9.83 0.84 -1.08
CA LEU A 59 10.94 1.77 -1.35
C LEU A 59 10.53 3.25 -1.31
N SER A 60 9.24 3.53 -1.09
CA SER A 60 8.74 4.90 -0.88
C SER A 60 9.31 5.50 0.41
N SER A 61 9.20 6.82 0.56
CA SER A 61 9.56 7.49 1.81
C SER A 61 8.84 6.84 3.00
N PRO A 62 9.53 6.45 4.08
CA PRO A 62 8.93 5.70 5.19
C PRO A 62 7.69 6.37 5.80
N ASP A 63 7.68 7.71 5.84
CA ASP A 63 6.55 8.47 6.36
C ASP A 63 5.27 8.27 5.53
N VAL A 64 5.37 8.03 4.21
CA VAL A 64 4.23 7.71 3.32
C VAL A 64 3.59 6.37 3.69
N LEU A 65 4.39 5.40 4.15
CA LEU A 65 3.95 4.04 4.46
C LEU A 65 3.27 3.90 5.83
N THR A 66 3.16 5.01 6.58
CA THR A 66 2.41 5.06 7.84
C THR A 66 0.92 5.27 7.58
N TYR A 67 0.07 4.94 8.56
CA TYR A 67 -1.37 5.21 8.48
C TYR A 67 -1.66 6.68 8.14
N ASP A 68 -1.13 7.62 8.94
CA ASP A 68 -1.36 9.06 8.74
C ASP A 68 -0.73 9.58 7.43
N GLY A 69 0.45 9.07 7.06
CA GLY A 69 1.13 9.49 5.85
C GLY A 69 0.46 8.99 4.57
N SER A 70 -0.07 7.77 4.58
CA SER A 70 -0.84 7.23 3.44
C SER A 70 -2.12 8.03 3.21
N ILE A 71 -2.81 8.46 4.28
CA ILE A 71 -3.97 9.35 4.20
C ILE A 71 -3.57 10.75 3.73
N ASN A 72 -2.43 11.30 4.19
CA ASN A 72 -1.97 12.60 3.72
C ASN A 72 -1.62 12.57 2.22
N TYR A 73 -0.95 11.51 1.78
CA TYR A 73 -0.64 11.29 0.38
C TYR A 73 -1.91 11.14 -0.47
N ALA A 74 -2.90 10.37 -0.01
CA ALA A 74 -4.21 10.26 -0.66
C ALA A 74 -4.84 11.65 -0.91
N ARG A 75 -4.79 12.55 0.09
CA ARG A 75 -5.28 13.93 -0.05
C ARG A 75 -4.49 14.78 -1.04
N ALA A 76 -3.22 14.46 -1.28
CA ALA A 76 -2.44 15.12 -2.31
C ALA A 76 -2.85 14.70 -3.72
N ILE A 77 -3.52 13.55 -3.87
CA ILE A 77 -3.92 12.96 -5.15
C ILE A 77 -5.44 12.96 -5.36
N GLY A 78 -6.19 13.76 -4.60
CA GLY A 78 -7.64 13.96 -4.80
C GLY A 78 -8.55 13.01 -4.01
N PHE A 79 -8.05 12.42 -2.93
CA PHE A 79 -8.79 11.44 -2.14
C PHE A 79 -8.79 11.76 -0.64
N SER A 80 -9.82 11.33 0.08
CA SER A 80 -9.86 11.49 1.55
C SER A 80 -10.63 10.34 2.21
N THR A 81 -10.59 10.31 3.53
CA THR A 81 -11.37 9.35 4.33
C THR A 81 -12.87 9.63 4.20
N GLU A 82 -13.68 8.57 4.34
CA GLU A 82 -15.12 8.62 4.17
C GLU A 82 -15.81 9.74 4.98
N CYS A 83 -16.86 10.32 4.39
CA CYS A 83 -17.62 11.40 4.99
C CYS A 83 -18.41 10.94 6.21
N LEU A 84 -18.21 11.61 7.36
CA LEU A 84 -18.99 11.44 8.59
C LEU A 84 -19.12 9.98 9.10
N GLY A 85 -18.21 9.09 8.68
CA GLY A 85 -18.25 7.66 9.02
C GLY A 85 -19.40 6.90 8.35
N ILE A 86 -19.97 7.43 7.27
CA ILE A 86 -20.89 6.69 6.40
C ILE A 86 -20.03 5.78 5.54
N HIS A 87 -20.02 4.50 5.92
CA HIS A 87 -19.32 3.45 5.20
C HIS A 87 -20.27 2.84 4.17
N LEU A 88 -19.98 3.06 2.90
CA LEU A 88 -20.63 2.37 1.78
C LEU A 88 -19.71 1.23 1.34
N GLY A 89 -20.27 0.08 0.97
CA GLY A 89 -19.49 -1.14 0.76
C GLY A 89 -19.28 -1.98 2.03
N GLY A 90 -19.04 -3.27 1.83
CA GLY A 90 -18.80 -4.23 2.92
C GLY A 90 -17.31 -4.28 3.29
N PRO A 91 -16.96 -4.52 4.57
CA PRO A 91 -15.57 -4.66 4.97
C PRO A 91 -14.91 -5.86 4.29
N GLN A 92 -13.71 -5.66 3.77
CA GLN A 92 -12.93 -6.69 3.08
C GLN A 92 -11.67 -7.07 3.85
N SER A 93 -11.14 -8.25 3.52
CA SER A 93 -9.87 -8.75 4.03
C SER A 93 -8.96 -9.20 2.91
N ALA A 94 -7.65 -9.21 3.13
CA ALA A 94 -6.67 -9.72 2.18
C ALA A 94 -5.64 -10.60 2.90
N ASN A 95 -5.11 -11.59 2.20
CA ASN A 95 -3.94 -12.36 2.63
C ASN A 95 -2.77 -12.04 1.69
N LEU A 96 -1.81 -11.26 2.17
CA LEU A 96 -0.69 -10.76 1.36
C LEU A 96 0.52 -11.72 1.31
N GLY A 97 0.36 -12.98 1.75
CA GLY A 97 1.44 -13.97 1.74
C GLY A 97 2.62 -13.58 2.65
N ASP A 98 2.35 -12.77 3.68
CA ASP A 98 3.36 -12.24 4.58
C ASP A 98 3.40 -12.95 5.95
N GLY A 99 2.57 -13.97 6.13
CA GLY A 99 2.46 -14.74 7.37
C GLY A 99 1.40 -14.23 8.35
N ASN A 100 0.69 -13.13 8.03
CA ASN A 100 -0.44 -12.65 8.83
C ASN A 100 -1.75 -13.40 8.53
N GLY A 101 -1.83 -14.11 7.41
CA GLY A 101 -3.08 -14.69 6.91
C GLY A 101 -4.04 -13.60 6.44
N TRP A 102 -5.35 -13.85 6.57
CA TRP A 102 -6.38 -12.87 6.19
C TRP A 102 -6.48 -11.75 7.23
N VAL A 103 -6.17 -10.53 6.83
CA VAL A 103 -6.28 -9.31 7.64
C VAL A 103 -7.30 -8.36 7.04
N ASN A 104 -8.06 -7.67 7.89
CA ASN A 104 -9.03 -6.66 7.44
C ASN A 104 -8.31 -5.45 6.82
N GLN A 105 -9.01 -4.74 5.94
CA GLN A 105 -8.56 -3.46 5.42
C GLN A 105 -8.15 -2.50 6.55
N THR A 106 -7.10 -1.72 6.29
CA THR A 106 -6.60 -0.69 7.23
C THR A 106 -7.51 0.53 7.21
N VAL A 107 -7.92 0.95 6.02
CA VAL A 107 -8.77 2.12 5.78
C VAL A 107 -9.40 2.01 4.40
N GLU A 108 -10.56 2.64 4.25
CA GLU A 108 -11.21 2.91 2.96
C GLU A 108 -11.09 4.40 2.65
N ILE A 109 -10.70 4.70 1.41
CA ILE A 109 -10.39 6.04 0.93
C ILE A 109 -11.22 6.28 -0.34
N ARG A 110 -11.86 7.45 -0.44
CA ARG A 110 -12.79 7.80 -1.50
C ARG A 110 -12.37 9.11 -2.18
N GLU A 111 -12.71 9.28 -3.45
CA GLU A 111 -12.47 10.51 -4.18
C GLU A 111 -13.09 11.69 -3.42
N ASP A 112 -12.32 12.78 -3.29
CA ASP A 112 -12.73 13.92 -2.48
C ASP A 112 -13.29 15.09 -3.30
N TYR A 113 -13.36 14.97 -4.63
CA TYR A 113 -13.90 16.00 -5.52
C TYR A 113 -13.31 17.41 -5.30
N GLY A 114 -12.06 17.48 -4.83
CA GLY A 114 -11.36 18.72 -4.51
C GLY A 114 -11.65 19.32 -3.13
N ASP A 115 -12.39 18.62 -2.27
CA ASP A 115 -12.63 18.99 -0.88
C ASP A 115 -12.55 17.78 0.06
N ALA A 116 -11.38 17.59 0.67
CA ALA A 116 -11.12 16.53 1.65
C ALA A 116 -12.04 16.51 2.89
N SER A 117 -12.86 17.56 3.11
CA SER A 117 -13.81 17.68 4.23
C SER A 117 -15.27 17.44 3.84
N VAL A 118 -15.67 17.79 2.61
CA VAL A 118 -17.08 17.77 2.16
C VAL A 118 -17.29 16.94 0.89
N GLY A 119 -16.28 16.81 0.02
CA GLY A 119 -16.45 16.16 -1.27
C GLY A 119 -16.51 14.63 -1.22
N THR A 120 -15.99 13.98 -0.16
CA THR A 120 -16.29 12.56 0.09
C THR A 120 -17.76 12.32 0.46
N CYS A 121 -18.54 13.36 0.77
CA CYS A 121 -20.00 13.25 0.93
C CYS A 121 -20.75 13.38 -0.41
N LEU A 122 -20.11 13.95 -1.44
CA LEU A 122 -20.65 14.09 -2.80
C LEU A 122 -20.44 12.82 -3.61
N GLU A 123 -19.34 12.10 -3.37
CA GLU A 123 -19.04 10.80 -3.98
C GLU A 123 -20.18 9.78 -3.71
N SER A 124 -20.69 9.72 -2.48
CA SER A 124 -21.87 8.91 -2.11
C SER A 124 -23.16 9.25 -2.90
N ALA A 125 -23.17 10.32 -3.70
CA ALA A 125 -24.28 10.69 -4.57
C ALA A 125 -23.94 10.67 -6.07
N ALA A 126 -22.66 10.63 -6.44
CA ALA A 126 -22.18 10.82 -7.82
C ALA A 126 -21.35 9.64 -8.38
N GLY A 127 -21.00 8.67 -7.54
CA GLY A 127 -20.01 7.64 -7.92
C GLY A 127 -18.60 8.19 -7.80
N GLY A 128 -17.59 7.44 -8.23
CA GLY A 128 -16.20 7.91 -8.24
C GLY A 128 -15.19 6.84 -7.83
N ASP A 129 -13.93 7.24 -7.83
CA ASP A 129 -12.85 6.35 -7.43
C ASP A 129 -12.80 6.14 -5.92
N HIS A 130 -12.59 4.90 -5.51
CA HIS A 130 -12.25 4.57 -4.14
C HIS A 130 -11.22 3.45 -4.07
N PHE A 131 -10.58 3.32 -2.91
CA PHE A 131 -9.66 2.22 -2.66
C PHE A 131 -9.55 1.82 -1.18
N ARG A 132 -9.20 0.55 -0.98
CA ARG A 132 -8.89 -0.04 0.34
C ARG A 132 -7.41 -0.29 0.49
N ILE A 133 -6.85 0.01 1.66
CA ILE A 133 -5.42 -0.19 1.95
C ILE A 133 -5.19 -1.47 2.76
N PHE A 134 -4.24 -2.28 2.32
CA PHE A 134 -3.68 -3.42 3.05
C PHE A 134 -2.16 -3.27 3.18
N VAL A 135 -1.58 -3.65 4.32
CA VAL A 135 -0.15 -3.44 4.59
C VAL A 135 0.58 -4.77 4.60
N GLN A 136 1.65 -4.91 3.82
CA GLN A 136 2.49 -6.10 3.81
C GLN A 136 3.59 -6.00 4.89
N ASN A 137 3.27 -6.47 6.10
CA ASN A 137 4.10 -6.29 7.31
C ASN A 137 4.26 -7.56 8.17
N GLY A 138 3.86 -8.72 7.67
CA GLY A 138 3.98 -9.98 8.37
C GLY A 138 5.42 -10.52 8.42
N THR A 139 5.68 -11.42 9.37
CA THR A 139 7.03 -11.91 9.67
C THR A 139 7.70 -12.69 8.54
N GLU A 140 6.94 -13.20 7.57
CA GLU A 140 7.45 -14.00 6.46
C GLU A 140 7.81 -13.15 5.24
N ALA A 141 7.15 -12.00 5.04
CA ALA A 141 7.38 -11.15 3.87
C ALA A 141 7.10 -9.65 4.14
N ASP A 142 7.66 -9.08 5.20
CA ASP A 142 7.46 -7.65 5.52
C ASP A 142 8.26 -6.74 4.57
N SER A 143 7.58 -6.06 3.65
CA SER A 143 8.17 -5.01 2.79
C SER A 143 7.81 -3.60 3.26
N GLY A 144 6.76 -3.48 4.07
CA GLY A 144 6.10 -2.21 4.38
C GLY A 144 5.27 -1.63 3.23
N ALA A 145 5.19 -2.32 2.08
CA ALA A 145 4.40 -1.87 0.94
C ALA A 145 2.91 -1.84 1.26
N LEU A 146 2.20 -0.92 0.62
CA LEU A 146 0.73 -0.80 0.70
C LEU A 146 0.12 -1.39 -0.56
N PHE A 147 -0.74 -2.39 -0.42
CA PHE A 147 -1.51 -2.98 -1.51
C PHE A 147 -2.90 -2.34 -1.51
N LEU A 148 -3.30 -1.80 -2.65
CA LEU A 148 -4.54 -1.07 -2.81
C LEU A 148 -5.49 -1.87 -3.68
N ALA A 149 -6.71 -2.10 -3.19
CA ALA A 149 -7.82 -2.53 -4.04
C ALA A 149 -8.51 -1.26 -4.54
N VAL A 150 -8.28 -0.90 -5.80
CA VAL A 150 -8.79 0.35 -6.40
C VAL A 150 -9.91 0.02 -7.38
N SER A 151 -10.98 0.79 -7.34
CA SER A 151 -12.10 0.65 -8.27
C SER A 151 -12.89 1.95 -8.40
N TYR A 152 -13.51 2.11 -9.55
CA TYR A 152 -14.48 3.17 -9.83
C TYR A 152 -15.91 2.65 -9.62
N GLU A 153 -16.68 3.30 -8.74
CA GLU A 153 -18.09 2.99 -8.48
C GLU A 153 -19.01 3.90 -9.33
N GLU A 154 -20.09 3.34 -9.86
CA GLU A 154 -21.21 4.08 -10.45
C GLU A 154 -21.94 4.93 -9.40
N ASP A 155 -22.81 5.83 -9.85
CA ASP A 155 -23.51 6.74 -8.96
C ASP A 155 -24.60 6.07 -8.12
N ALA A 156 -25.13 6.79 -7.14
CA ALA A 156 -26.16 6.25 -6.24
C ALA A 156 -27.49 5.90 -6.94
N SER A 157 -27.74 6.40 -8.15
CA SER A 157 -28.90 6.02 -8.96
C SER A 157 -28.74 4.67 -9.65
N GLU A 158 -27.50 4.17 -9.70
CA GLU A 158 -27.08 2.87 -10.19
C GLU A 158 -26.66 1.93 -9.04
N ASP A 159 -27.08 2.24 -7.81
CA ASP A 159 -26.85 1.47 -6.58
C ASP A 159 -25.36 1.26 -6.22
N HIS A 160 -24.45 2.12 -6.72
CA HIS A 160 -23.00 1.99 -6.54
C HIS A 160 -22.43 0.65 -7.06
N ASP A 161 -22.96 0.13 -8.17
CA ASP A 161 -22.32 -1.00 -8.85
C ASP A 161 -20.94 -0.57 -9.37
N ILE A 162 -20.03 -1.52 -9.58
CA ILE A 162 -18.75 -1.20 -10.23
C ILE A 162 -19.04 -1.00 -11.71
N GLU A 163 -18.62 0.15 -12.26
CA GLU A 163 -18.83 0.45 -13.68
C GLU A 163 -18.19 -0.67 -14.52
N PRO A 164 -18.73 -1.01 -15.72
CA PRO A 164 -18.01 -1.86 -16.65
C PRO A 164 -16.57 -1.37 -16.84
N ASP A 165 -15.58 -2.26 -16.60
CA ASP A 165 -14.14 -1.92 -16.61
C ASP A 165 -13.65 -1.07 -15.41
N GLY A 166 -14.48 -0.90 -14.37
CA GLY A 166 -14.25 0.00 -13.24
C GLY A 166 -13.00 -0.31 -12.41
N TYR A 167 -12.50 -1.55 -12.44
CA TYR A 167 -11.20 -1.89 -11.81
C TYR A 167 -10.01 -1.32 -12.60
N ASP A 168 -10.06 -1.36 -13.92
CA ASP A 168 -8.98 -0.86 -14.77
C ASP A 168 -9.06 0.68 -14.87
N ILE A 169 -10.28 1.22 -14.98
CA ILE A 169 -10.55 2.68 -14.93
C ILE A 169 -10.01 3.27 -13.63
N GLY A 170 -10.43 2.76 -12.47
CA GLY A 170 -10.04 3.37 -11.21
C GLY A 170 -8.56 3.24 -10.89
N ARG A 171 -7.91 2.15 -11.33
CA ARG A 171 -6.45 2.04 -11.29
C ARG A 171 -5.80 3.15 -12.11
N ASP A 172 -6.25 3.33 -13.36
CA ASP A 172 -5.62 4.23 -14.31
C ASP A 172 -5.82 5.70 -13.91
N ASP A 173 -7.00 6.05 -13.39
CA ASP A 173 -7.33 7.39 -12.89
C ASP A 173 -6.53 7.74 -11.62
N LEU A 174 -6.50 6.86 -10.62
CA LEU A 174 -5.66 7.04 -9.43
C LEU A 174 -4.19 7.25 -9.81
N VAL A 175 -3.65 6.42 -10.72
CA VAL A 175 -2.26 6.52 -11.17
C VAL A 175 -2.02 7.84 -11.91
N SER A 176 -2.96 8.26 -12.76
CA SER A 176 -2.90 9.53 -13.50
C SER A 176 -2.82 10.74 -12.54
N TRP A 177 -3.64 10.76 -11.49
CA TRP A 177 -3.63 11.83 -10.48
C TRP A 177 -2.40 11.79 -9.58
N ALA A 178 -1.84 10.59 -9.34
CA ALA A 178 -0.67 10.40 -8.51
C ALA A 178 0.66 10.80 -9.18
N LEU A 179 0.77 10.64 -10.50
CA LEU A 179 2.01 10.80 -11.25
C LEU A 179 2.58 12.23 -11.20
N GLY A 180 3.91 12.33 -11.04
CA GLY A 180 4.59 13.62 -11.00
C GLY A 180 4.63 14.21 -9.60
N THR A 181 4.38 15.51 -9.48
CA THR A 181 4.50 16.24 -8.21
C THR A 181 3.13 16.67 -7.69
N THR A 182 2.82 16.29 -6.46
CA THR A 182 1.59 16.67 -5.75
C THR A 182 1.91 17.26 -4.38
N SER A 183 0.96 17.93 -3.75
CA SER A 183 1.18 18.52 -2.43
C SER A 183 -0.10 18.61 -1.62
N TYR A 184 0.00 18.31 -0.34
CA TYR A 184 -1.08 18.51 0.62
C TYR A 184 -0.50 18.82 1.99
N GLY A 185 -1.17 19.70 2.75
CA GLY A 185 -0.80 19.98 4.15
C GLY A 185 0.65 20.46 4.36
N GLY A 186 1.28 21.05 3.33
CA GLY A 186 2.68 21.50 3.39
C GLY A 186 3.72 20.40 3.09
N VAL A 187 3.30 19.19 2.74
CA VAL A 187 4.17 18.10 2.28
C VAL A 187 4.12 18.05 0.75
N THR A 188 5.28 17.92 0.11
CA THR A 188 5.40 17.77 -1.34
C THR A 188 5.85 16.36 -1.66
N TYR A 189 5.11 15.69 -2.55
CA TYR A 189 5.38 14.34 -2.99
C TYR A 189 5.85 14.32 -4.44
N SER A 190 6.69 13.35 -4.78
CA SER A 190 7.04 13.01 -6.15
C SER A 190 6.78 11.52 -6.37
N THR A 191 5.95 11.18 -7.34
CA THR A 191 5.55 9.81 -7.65
C THR A 191 6.05 9.38 -9.02
N THR A 192 6.56 8.15 -9.08
CA THR A 192 6.81 7.43 -10.35
C THR A 192 5.99 6.15 -10.37
N ALA A 193 5.63 5.67 -11.55
CA ALA A 193 4.83 4.46 -11.74
C ALA A 193 5.53 3.46 -12.67
N GLU A 194 5.34 2.17 -12.39
CA GLU A 194 5.74 1.04 -13.23
C GLU A 194 4.59 0.03 -13.33
N ASN A 195 4.22 -0.37 -14.54
CA ASN A 195 3.21 -1.41 -14.74
C ASN A 195 3.85 -2.80 -14.63
N ILE A 196 3.23 -3.66 -13.83
CA ILE A 196 3.64 -5.04 -13.59
C ILE A 196 2.57 -5.96 -14.17
N THR A 197 3.01 -7.03 -14.83
CA THR A 197 2.14 -8.11 -15.31
C THR A 197 2.52 -9.42 -14.63
N GLY A 198 1.59 -10.37 -14.58
CA GLY A 198 1.81 -11.69 -14.00
C GLY A 198 1.47 -11.83 -12.52
N LEU A 199 1.16 -10.71 -11.82
CA LEU A 199 0.61 -10.72 -10.46
C LEU A 199 -0.90 -11.04 -10.46
N LEU A 200 -1.61 -10.50 -11.44
CA LEU A 200 -3.02 -10.78 -11.72
C LEU A 200 -3.14 -11.44 -13.10
N SER A 201 -4.14 -12.31 -13.25
CA SER A 201 -4.50 -12.88 -14.54
C SER A 201 -5.58 -12.04 -15.19
N ALA A 202 -5.42 -11.72 -16.48
CA ALA A 202 -6.47 -11.04 -17.24
C ALA A 202 -7.76 -11.88 -17.34
N GLY A 203 -8.90 -11.21 -17.44
CA GLY A 203 -10.25 -11.80 -17.45
C GLY A 203 -11.00 -11.61 -16.12
N SER A 204 -12.14 -12.27 -15.95
CA SER A 204 -13.03 -12.08 -14.79
C SER A 204 -12.99 -13.20 -13.75
N SER A 205 -12.12 -14.20 -13.93
CA SER A 205 -12.10 -15.39 -13.07
C SER A 205 -11.73 -15.04 -11.62
N GLY A 206 -12.69 -15.15 -10.71
CA GLY A 206 -12.51 -14.83 -9.29
C GLY A 206 -12.62 -13.34 -8.96
N ILE A 207 -12.84 -12.50 -9.98
CA ILE A 207 -13.04 -11.07 -9.83
C ILE A 207 -14.50 -10.81 -9.42
N ASN A 208 -14.68 -9.94 -8.44
CA ASN A 208 -16.00 -9.52 -7.99
C ASN A 208 -16.78 -8.84 -9.14
N HIS A 209 -18.12 -8.92 -9.12
CA HIS A 209 -19.02 -8.42 -10.19
C HIS A 209 -18.84 -9.04 -11.59
N ASP A 210 -18.01 -10.08 -11.76
CA ASP A 210 -17.69 -10.70 -13.07
C ASP A 210 -17.10 -9.71 -14.10
N ILE A 211 -16.46 -8.65 -13.60
CA ILE A 211 -15.79 -7.64 -14.42
C ILE A 211 -14.43 -8.20 -14.85
N SER A 212 -14.13 -8.11 -16.14
CA SER A 212 -12.83 -8.51 -16.66
C SER A 212 -11.79 -7.43 -16.38
N ILE A 213 -10.60 -7.84 -15.95
CA ILE A 213 -9.43 -6.97 -15.82
C ILE A 213 -8.38 -7.28 -16.89
N ASP A 214 -7.52 -6.32 -17.20
CA ASP A 214 -6.37 -6.49 -18.10
C ASP A 214 -5.19 -7.24 -17.46
N GLY A 215 -5.23 -7.45 -16.14
CA GLY A 215 -4.20 -8.14 -15.35
C GLY A 215 -2.98 -7.29 -15.01
N ILE A 216 -3.03 -5.98 -15.25
CA ILE A 216 -1.98 -5.02 -14.90
C ILE A 216 -2.13 -4.60 -13.43
N VAL A 217 -1.01 -4.58 -12.73
CA VAL A 217 -0.84 -3.98 -11.40
C VAL A 217 0.13 -2.82 -11.53
N THR A 218 -0.20 -1.64 -11.01
CA THR A 218 0.69 -0.47 -11.08
C THR A 218 1.45 -0.28 -9.76
N LEU A 219 2.78 -0.28 -9.82
CA LEU A 219 3.66 0.03 -8.69
C LEU A 219 3.99 1.52 -8.66
N LEU A 220 3.57 2.20 -7.60
CA LEU A 220 3.91 3.58 -7.29
C LEU A 220 5.12 3.63 -6.36
N THR A 221 6.13 4.43 -6.69
CA THR A 221 7.20 4.80 -5.76
C THR A 221 7.09 6.29 -5.44
N VAL A 222 6.83 6.58 -4.16
CA VAL A 222 6.50 7.93 -3.68
C VAL A 222 7.63 8.47 -2.80
N THR A 223 8.19 9.62 -3.14
CA THR A 223 9.21 10.30 -2.34
C THR A 223 8.69 11.64 -1.81
N ILE A 224 8.88 11.90 -0.52
CA ILE A 224 8.72 13.24 0.05
C ILE A 224 9.96 14.07 -0.29
N GLN A 225 9.74 15.30 -0.78
CA GLN A 225 10.80 16.23 -1.18
C GLN A 225 11.31 17.12 -0.03
#